data_AF-A0A9P6WST0-F1
#
_entry.id   AF-A0A9P6WST0-F1
#
_cell.length_a   1.000
_cell.length_b   1.000
_cell.length_c   1.000
_cell.angle_alpha   90.00
_cell.angle_beta   90.00
_cell.angle_gamma   90.00
#
_symmetry.space_group_name_H-M   'P 1'
#
loop_
_entity.id
_entity.type
_entity.pdbx_description
1 polymer ?
#
loop_
_entity_poly.entity_id
_entity_poly.type
_entity_poly.pdbx_seq_one_letter_code
_entity_poly.pdbx_strand_id
1 'polypeptide(L)'
;MPKKISNDKREAVKSGIRSGRTTMDISRTTGVSKWTINRIRKEEKNIKARNRGGRPVVVKKITNAIIRLKFRQGLLRTASDAQLFLRSLGYSISKRSLYKPEKAIEVVSRQNIMDCGGLEV
;
A
#
# COMPACT_ATOMS: atom_id res chain seq x y z
N MET A 1 -3.88 -15.17 13.37
CA MET A 1 -3.32 -14.54 12.15
C MET A 1 -2.30 -15.47 11.49
N PRO A 2 -2.38 -15.74 10.18
CA PRO A 2 -1.32 -16.50 9.50
C PRO A 2 -0.03 -15.67 9.49
N LYS A 3 0.99 -16.12 10.21
CA LYS A 3 2.30 -15.47 10.20
C LYS A 3 3.02 -15.78 8.89
N LYS A 4 3.55 -14.76 8.23
CA LYS A 4 4.39 -14.92 7.05
C LYS A 4 5.66 -15.68 7.48
N ILE A 5 6.06 -16.69 6.72
CA ILE A 5 7.33 -17.38 6.96
C ILE A 5 8.50 -16.41 6.75
N SER A 6 9.59 -16.58 7.49
CA SER A 6 10.81 -15.79 7.29
C SER A 6 11.35 -15.96 5.88
N ASN A 7 12.08 -14.97 5.39
CA ASN A 7 12.62 -15.00 4.03
C ASN A 7 13.60 -16.16 3.86
N ASP A 8 14.44 -16.41 4.86
CA ASP A 8 15.44 -17.50 4.84
C ASP A 8 14.77 -18.87 4.71
N LYS A 9 13.71 -19.12 5.48
CA LYS A 9 12.92 -20.36 5.36
C LYS A 9 12.26 -20.47 3.99
N ARG A 10 11.81 -19.35 3.42
CA ARG A 10 11.21 -19.34 2.07
C ARG A 10 12.22 -19.69 0.99
N GLU A 11 13.43 -19.14 1.05
CA GLU A 11 14.50 -19.44 0.10
C GLU A 11 15.03 -20.88 0.26
N ALA A 12 15.15 -21.38 1.49
CA ALA A 12 15.47 -22.79 1.74
C ALA A 12 14.43 -23.74 1.12
N VAL A 13 13.13 -23.43 1.27
CA VAL A 13 12.05 -24.20 0.63
C VAL A 13 12.14 -24.14 -0.89
N LYS A 14 12.39 -22.96 -1.48
CA LYS A 14 12.55 -22.82 -2.95
C LYS A 14 13.74 -23.61 -3.47
N SER A 15 14.89 -23.54 -2.80
CA SER A 15 16.08 -24.32 -3.14
C SER A 15 15.79 -25.83 -3.07
N GLY A 16 15.09 -26.28 -2.03
CA GLY A 16 14.62 -27.67 -1.91
C GLY A 16 13.68 -28.11 -3.04
N ILE A 17 12.77 -27.22 -3.47
CA ILE A 17 11.88 -27.49 -4.60
C ILE A 17 12.66 -27.59 -5.92
N ARG A 18 13.61 -26.68 -6.17
CA ARG A 18 14.43 -26.66 -7.39
C ARG A 18 15.37 -27.86 -7.50
N SER A 19 15.88 -28.34 -6.38
CA SER A 19 16.72 -29.55 -6.29
C SER A 19 15.91 -30.86 -6.36
N GLY A 20 14.59 -30.81 -6.54
CA GLY A 20 13.75 -32.00 -6.69
C GLY A 20 13.49 -32.77 -5.38
N ARG A 21 13.81 -32.21 -4.20
CA ARG A 21 13.59 -32.88 -2.92
C ARG A 21 12.10 -33.12 -2.65
N THR A 22 11.81 -34.19 -1.90
CA THR A 22 10.42 -34.49 -1.53
C THR A 22 9.87 -33.42 -0.59
N THR A 23 8.56 -33.20 -0.63
CA THR A 23 7.89 -32.25 0.29
C THR A 23 8.10 -32.64 1.75
N MET A 24 8.26 -33.94 2.04
CA MET A 24 8.49 -34.44 3.39
C MET A 24 9.87 -34.04 3.91
N ASP A 25 10.91 -34.18 3.09
CA ASP A 25 12.29 -33.84 3.47
C ASP A 25 12.47 -32.33 3.61
N ILE A 26 11.84 -31.54 2.74
CA ILE A 26 11.81 -30.08 2.86
C ILE A 26 11.12 -29.68 4.18
N SER A 27 10.02 -30.35 4.53
CA SER A 27 9.28 -30.06 5.77
C SER A 27 10.12 -30.36 7.02
N ARG A 28 10.81 -31.52 7.04
CA ARG A 28 11.72 -31.90 8.13
C ARG A 28 12.88 -30.92 8.30
N THR A 29 13.50 -30.52 7.20
CA THR A 29 14.69 -29.64 7.24
C THR A 29 14.36 -28.18 7.56
N THR A 30 13.25 -27.65 7.06
CA THR A 30 12.89 -26.22 7.20
C THR A 30 11.91 -25.93 8.35
N GLY A 31 11.27 -26.98 8.89
CA GLY A 31 10.18 -26.85 9.85
C GLY A 31 8.93 -26.19 9.26
N VAL A 32 8.80 -26.16 7.93
CA VAL A 32 7.66 -25.55 7.22
C VAL A 32 6.61 -26.63 6.93
N SER A 33 5.34 -26.31 7.13
CA SER A 33 4.24 -27.26 6.89
C SER A 33 4.14 -27.66 5.41
N LYS A 34 3.73 -28.91 5.16
CA LYS A 34 3.51 -29.45 3.80
C LYS A 34 2.59 -28.54 2.97
N TRP A 35 1.55 -27.97 3.58
CA TRP A 35 0.63 -27.03 2.93
C TRP A 35 1.35 -25.78 2.41
N THR A 36 2.22 -25.19 3.23
CA THR A 36 2.98 -23.99 2.86
C THR A 36 3.98 -24.29 1.75
N ILE A 37 4.65 -25.44 1.80
CA ILE A 37 5.57 -25.90 0.74
C ILE A 37 4.83 -26.08 -0.59
N ASN A 38 3.67 -26.75 -0.57
CA ASN A 38 2.86 -26.94 -1.78
C ASN A 38 2.36 -25.61 -2.35
N ARG A 39 2.01 -24.66 -1.50
CA ARG A 39 1.66 -23.29 -1.93
C ARG A 39 2.84 -22.60 -2.63
N ILE A 40 4.03 -22.65 -2.03
CA ILE A 40 5.26 -22.07 -2.62
C ILE A 40 5.61 -22.77 -3.93
N ARG A 41 5.47 -24.10 -4.00
CA ARG A 41 5.67 -24.89 -5.23
C ARG A 41 4.73 -24.45 -6.36
N LYS A 42 3.48 -24.13 -6.03
CA LYS A 42 2.53 -23.56 -7.00
C LYS A 42 2.88 -22.13 -7.41
N GLU A 43 3.39 -21.30 -6.49
CA GLU A 43 3.89 -19.95 -6.78
C GLU A 43 5.11 -20.00 -7.71
N GLU A 44 6.06 -20.90 -7.48
CA GLU A 44 7.27 -21.04 -8.31
C GLU A 44 6.93 -21.49 -9.74
N LYS A 45 5.94 -22.38 -9.89
CA LYS A 45 5.42 -22.80 -11.20
C LYS A 45 4.58 -21.72 -11.88
N ASN A 46 3.85 -20.91 -11.12
CA ASN A 46 3.10 -19.77 -11.63
C ASN A 46 3.94 -18.50 -11.48
N ILE A 47 4.99 -18.38 -12.31
CA ILE A 47 5.89 -17.20 -12.36
C ILE A 47 5.11 -15.89 -12.48
N LYS A 48 3.90 -15.93 -13.05
CA LYS A 48 2.91 -14.85 -12.95
C LYS A 48 2.35 -14.84 -11.52
N ALA A 49 3.09 -14.22 -10.61
CA ALA A 49 2.58 -13.86 -9.29
C ALA A 49 1.16 -13.30 -9.45
N ARG A 50 0.18 -13.97 -8.85
CA ARG A 50 -1.20 -13.50 -8.88
C ARG A 50 -1.18 -12.12 -8.25
N ASN A 51 -1.33 -11.07 -9.07
CA ASN A 51 -1.49 -9.72 -8.57
C ASN A 51 -2.72 -9.76 -7.67
N ARG A 52 -2.50 -9.87 -6.36
CA ARG A 52 -3.58 -9.78 -5.38
C ARG A 52 -4.12 -8.38 -5.58
N GLY A 53 -5.30 -8.29 -6.20
CA GLY A 53 -5.90 -7.01 -6.53
C GLY A 53 -5.90 -6.10 -5.31
N GLY A 54 -5.42 -4.87 -5.50
CA GLY A 54 -5.59 -3.83 -4.50
C GLY A 54 -7.07 -3.43 -4.39
N ARG A 55 -7.43 -2.72 -3.32
CA ARG A 55 -8.74 -2.08 -3.25
C ARG A 55 -8.89 -1.14 -4.45
N PRO A 56 -10.02 -1.18 -5.19
CA PRO A 56 -10.23 -0.30 -6.32
C PRO A 56 -10.09 1.16 -5.87
N VAL A 57 -9.34 1.93 -6.66
CA VAL A 57 -9.22 3.37 -6.44
C VAL A 57 -10.49 4.03 -6.95
N VAL A 58 -11.25 4.64 -6.05
CA VAL A 58 -12.58 5.21 -6.34
C VAL A 58 -12.48 6.52 -7.14
N VAL A 59 -11.36 7.24 -7.03
CA VAL A 59 -11.11 8.52 -7.69
C VAL A 59 -10.00 8.37 -8.72
N LYS A 60 -10.18 8.92 -9.92
CA LYS A 60 -9.13 8.96 -10.93
C LYS A 60 -7.88 9.67 -10.39
N LYS A 61 -6.69 9.22 -10.80
CA LYS A 61 -5.40 9.79 -10.35
C LYS A 61 -5.32 11.31 -10.55
N ILE A 62 -5.82 11.80 -11.69
CA ILE A 62 -5.84 13.23 -12.05
C ILE A 62 -6.71 14.02 -11.06
N THR A 63 -7.92 13.54 -10.77
CA THR A 63 -8.83 14.21 -9.83
C THR A 63 -8.25 14.25 -8.42
N ASN A 64 -7.55 13.20 -7.99
CA ASN A 64 -6.81 13.21 -6.72
C ASN A 64 -5.69 14.25 -6.69
N ALA A 65 -4.98 14.44 -7.81
CA ALA A 65 -3.93 15.46 -7.90
C ALA A 65 -4.52 16.88 -7.80
N ILE A 66 -5.65 17.14 -8.47
CA ILE A 66 -6.36 18.42 -8.39
C ILE A 66 -6.81 18.72 -6.96
N ILE A 67 -7.38 17.72 -6.26
CA ILE A 67 -7.83 17.91 -4.87
C ILE A 67 -6.65 18.24 -3.96
N ARG A 68 -5.53 17.55 -4.09
CA ARG A 68 -4.30 17.84 -3.35
C ARG A 68 -3.81 19.26 -3.60
N LEU A 69 -3.84 19.71 -4.85
CA LEU A 69 -3.47 21.08 -5.21
C LEU A 69 -4.39 22.10 -4.55
N LYS A 70 -5.71 21.88 -4.59
CA LYS A 70 -6.69 22.77 -3.96
C LYS A 70 -6.56 22.83 -2.43
N PHE A 71 -6.19 21.72 -1.78
CA PHE A 71 -5.84 21.73 -0.35
C PHE A 71 -4.59 22.57 -0.08
N ARG A 72 -3.53 22.43 -0.90
CA ARG A 72 -2.30 23.25 -0.77
C ARG A 72 -2.55 24.73 -0.97
N GLN A 73 -3.45 25.07 -1.89
CA GLN A 73 -3.87 26.45 -2.16
C GLN A 73 -4.85 27.01 -1.11
N GLY A 74 -5.29 26.20 -0.13
CA GLY A 74 -6.25 26.61 0.89
C GLY A 74 -7.70 26.75 0.39
N LEU A 75 -7.98 26.36 -0.85
CA LEU A 75 -9.32 26.41 -1.48
C LEU A 75 -10.25 25.31 -0.97
N LEU A 76 -9.69 24.21 -0.48
CA LEU A 76 -10.40 23.18 0.28
C LEU A 76 -9.81 23.15 1.67
N ARG A 77 -10.63 23.40 2.70
CA ARG A 77 -10.18 23.43 4.09
C ARG A 77 -10.56 22.15 4.83
N THR A 78 -11.69 21.54 4.45
CA THR A 78 -12.22 20.36 5.12
C THR A 78 -12.44 19.18 4.16
N ALA A 79 -12.47 17.98 4.72
CA ALA A 79 -12.88 16.78 3.99
C ALA A 79 -14.32 16.87 3.47
N SER A 80 -15.19 17.67 4.12
CA SER A 80 -16.55 17.93 3.64
C SER A 80 -16.53 18.76 2.35
N ASP A 81 -15.68 19.79 2.26
CA ASP A 81 -15.54 20.62 1.06
C ASP A 81 -15.02 19.77 -0.12
N ALA A 82 -14.02 18.92 0.15
CA ALA A 82 -13.51 17.99 -0.86
C ALA A 82 -14.56 16.98 -1.30
N GLN A 83 -15.45 16.55 -0.41
CA GLN A 83 -16.56 15.66 -0.74
C GLN A 83 -17.58 16.33 -1.65
N LEU A 84 -17.97 17.56 -1.33
CA LEU A 84 -18.90 18.35 -2.14
C LEU A 84 -18.33 18.61 -3.53
N PHE A 85 -17.04 18.95 -3.61
CA PHE A 85 -16.33 19.12 -4.88
C PHE A 85 -16.26 17.82 -5.70
N LEU A 86 -16.05 16.68 -5.05
CA LEU A 86 -16.06 15.38 -5.74
C LEU A 86 -17.47 15.01 -6.22
N ARG A 87 -18.50 15.31 -5.43
CA ARG A 87 -19.90 15.11 -5.83
C ARG A 87 -20.29 15.95 -7.04
N SER A 88 -19.84 17.21 -7.11
CA SER A 88 -20.11 18.07 -8.28
C SER A 88 -19.42 17.55 -9.55
N LEU A 89 -18.32 16.81 -9.42
CA LEU A 89 -17.65 16.11 -10.51
C LEU A 89 -18.25 14.72 -10.83
N GLY A 90 -19.37 14.35 -10.19
CA GLY A 90 -20.07 13.08 -10.41
C GLY A 90 -19.54 11.89 -9.59
N TYR A 91 -18.64 12.10 -8.64
CA TYR A 91 -18.14 11.02 -7.79
C TYR A 91 -19.01 10.83 -6.54
N SER A 92 -19.60 9.64 -6.38
CA SER A 92 -20.32 9.25 -5.16
C SER A 92 -19.36 8.65 -4.13
N ILE A 93 -18.84 9.50 -3.24
CA ILE A 93 -17.79 9.13 -2.29
C ILE A 93 -18.20 9.50 -0.87
N SER A 94 -17.95 8.59 0.09
CA SER A 94 -18.18 8.85 1.51
C SER A 94 -17.12 9.77 2.11
N LYS A 95 -17.48 10.60 3.10
CA LYS A 95 -16.50 11.43 3.84
C LYS A 95 -15.33 10.58 4.36
N ARG A 96 -15.62 9.38 4.89
CA ARG A 96 -14.64 8.42 5.43
C ARG A 96 -13.61 7.96 4.39
N SER A 97 -13.99 7.87 3.11
CA SER A 97 -13.10 7.50 2.01
C SER A 97 -12.09 8.60 1.67
N LEU A 98 -12.35 9.84 2.10
CA LEU A 98 -11.51 11.01 1.90
C LEU A 98 -10.53 11.27 3.05
N TYR A 99 -10.45 10.41 4.06
CA TYR A 99 -9.52 10.54 5.22
C TYR A 99 -8.11 9.94 4.97
N LYS A 100 -7.67 9.84 3.70
CA LYS A 100 -6.29 9.46 3.35
C LYS A 100 -5.36 10.55 2.76
N PRO A 101 -5.80 11.80 2.46
CA PRO A 101 -4.90 12.87 2.02
C PRO A 101 -4.27 13.64 3.20
N GLU A 102 -4.74 13.51 4.44
CA GLU A 102 -4.20 14.24 5.60
C GLU A 102 -2.73 13.89 5.91
N LYS A 103 -2.26 12.67 5.60
CA LYS A 103 -0.82 12.35 5.68
C LYS A 103 0.06 13.07 4.64
N ALA A 104 -0.52 13.83 3.70
CA ALA A 104 0.23 14.69 2.79
C ALA A 104 0.28 16.16 3.23
N ILE A 105 -0.48 16.54 4.27
CA ILE A 105 -0.54 17.92 4.78
C ILE A 105 0.48 18.12 5.92
N GLU A 106 0.82 17.06 6.66
CA GLU A 106 1.78 17.12 7.77
C GLU A 106 3.24 17.41 7.33
N VAL A 107 3.56 17.26 6.04
CA VAL A 107 4.90 17.55 5.49
C VAL A 107 5.08 19.04 5.14
N VAL A 108 3.99 19.80 4.92
CA VAL A 108 4.08 21.21 4.53
C VAL A 108 4.07 22.16 5.74
N SER A 109 3.39 21.81 6.83
CA SER A 109 3.42 22.63 8.06
C SER A 109 4.75 22.61 8.81
N ARG A 110 5.63 21.62 8.59
CA ARG A 110 6.97 21.60 9.20
C ARG A 110 8.02 22.41 8.42
N GLN A 111 7.79 22.68 7.14
CA GLN A 111 8.73 23.48 6.34
C GLN A 111 8.48 24.99 6.50
N ASN A 112 7.22 25.41 6.64
CA ASN A 112 6.87 26.84 6.75
C ASN A 112 7.11 27.46 8.15
N ILE A 113 7.57 26.71 9.15
CA ILE A 113 7.98 27.26 10.45
C ILE A 113 9.49 27.61 10.48
N MET A 114 10.28 27.12 9.51
CA MET A 114 11.72 27.39 9.45
C MET A 114 12.09 28.60 8.56
N ASP A 115 11.19 29.05 7.68
CA ASP A 115 11.51 30.07 6.66
C ASP A 115 10.95 31.49 6.97
N CYS A 116 10.44 31.74 8.19
CA CYS A 116 9.85 33.04 8.56
C CYS A 116 10.45 33.69 9.83
N GLY A 117 11.62 33.25 10.29
CA GLY A 117 12.33 33.87 11.42
C GLY A 117 13.61 34.57 10.98
N GLY A 118 13.52 35.81 10.48
CA GLY A 118 14.71 36.63 10.27
C GLY A 118 14.55 37.76 9.28
N LEU A 119 13.84 38.82 9.67
CA LEU A 119 14.08 40.19 9.24
C LEU A 119 13.16 41.13 10.05
N GLU A 120 13.65 41.53 11.22
CA GLU A 120 13.28 42.82 11.80
C GLU A 120 14.56 43.61 12.03
N VAL A 121 14.54 44.80 11.42
CA VAL A 121 15.34 46.03 11.56
C VAL A 121 16.49 46.07 12.57
#